data_AF-A0A814T2P1-F1
#
_entry.id   AF-A0A814T2P1-F1
#
_cell.length_a   1.000
_cell.length_b   1.000
_cell.length_c   1.000
_cell.angle_alpha   90.00
_cell.angle_beta   90.00
_cell.angle_gamma   90.00
#
_symmetry.space_group_name_H-M   'P 1'
#
loop_
_entity.id
_entity.type
_entity.pdbx_description
1 polymer ?
#
loop_
_entity_poly.entity_id
_entity_poly.type
_entity_poly.pdbx_seq_one_letter_code
_entity_poly.pdbx_strand_id
1 'polypeptide(L)'
;MADKSSAVKDQVEKLIKDNTVMVFSRTTCPYCTKDEIDNGDLYQDVLGKMTNAATVPRVFLAGECIGGGDDTEALEKSGELEKRLKKIDAIQN
;
A
#
# COMPACT_ATOMS: atom_id res chain seq x y z
N MET A 1 -8.45 24.99 11.08
CA MET A 1 -8.80 23.56 11.18
C MET A 1 -7.73 22.81 10.40
N ALA A 2 -6.93 21.96 11.02
CA ALA A 2 -5.91 21.18 10.30
C ALA A 2 -6.62 20.25 9.31
N ASP A 3 -6.23 20.31 8.04
CA ASP A 3 -6.79 19.47 6.99
C ASP A 3 -6.39 18.01 7.22
N LYS A 4 -7.31 17.21 7.75
CA LYS A 4 -7.10 15.77 8.03
C LYS A 4 -6.64 14.99 6.80
N SER A 5 -7.00 15.44 5.59
CA SER A 5 -6.56 14.80 4.34
C SER A 5 -5.05 14.90 4.15
N SER A 6 -4.45 16.05 4.49
CA SER A 6 -3.00 16.25 4.42
C SER A 6 -2.24 15.35 5.40
N ALA A 7 -2.74 15.21 6.63
CA ALA A 7 -2.12 14.35 7.65
C ALA A 7 -2.13 12.87 7.25
N VAL A 8 -3.25 12.39 6.68
CA VAL A 8 -3.35 11.01 6.18
C VAL A 8 -2.41 10.79 5.01
N LYS A 9 -2.29 11.76 4.10
CA LYS A 9 -1.33 11.69 2.99
C LYS A 9 0.11 11.55 3.49
N ASP A 10 0.53 12.40 4.42
CA ASP A 10 1.88 12.36 4.99
C ASP A 10 2.14 11.02 5.70
N GLN A 11 1.13 10.49 6.39
CA GLN A 11 1.21 9.17 7.02
C GLN A 11 1.35 8.04 6.00
N VAL A 12 0.57 8.05 4.91
CA VAL A 12 0.66 7.06 3.82
C VAL A 12 2.05 7.10 3.19
N GLU A 13 2.54 8.29 2.84
CA GLU A 13 3.88 8.45 2.26
C GLU A 13 4.99 7.99 3.21
N LYS A 14 4.86 8.28 4.51
CA LYS A 14 5.80 7.83 5.53
C LYS A 14 5.80 6.30 5.64
N LEU A 15 4.63 5.67 5.71
CA LEU A 15 4.51 4.20 5.77
C LEU A 15 5.12 3.53 4.54
N ILE A 16 4.89 4.09 3.36
CA ILE A 16 5.46 3.59 2.10
C ILE A 16 6.99 3.72 2.07
N LYS A 17 7.55 4.81 2.61
CA LYS A 17 9.01 5.04 2.65
C LYS A 17 9.70 4.19 3.72
N ASP A 18 9.07 4.04 4.88
CA ASP A 18 9.66 3.34 6.03
C ASP A 18 9.62 1.82 5.87
N ASN A 19 8.87 1.29 4.90
CA ASN A 19 8.69 -0.15 4.71
C ASN A 19 9.05 -0.56 3.29
N THR A 20 9.93 -1.57 3.18
CA THR A 20 10.32 -2.16 1.89
C THR A 20 9.12 -2.78 1.16
N VAL A 21 8.21 -3.42 1.89
CA VAL A 21 6.95 -3.97 1.37
C VAL A 21 5.82 -3.41 2.21
N MET A 22 4.83 -2.79 1.58
CA MET A 22 3.67 -2.18 2.25
C MET A 22 2.39 -2.58 1.54
N VAL A 23 1.39 -3.04 2.29
CA VAL A 23 0.08 -3.42 1.76
C VAL A 23 -0.99 -2.60 2.47
N PHE A 24 -1.72 -1.79 1.71
CA PHE A 24 -2.93 -1.14 2.19
C PHE A 24 -4.12 -1.99 1.78
N SER A 25 -4.85 -2.53 2.76
CA SER A 25 -6.06 -3.31 2.55
C SER A 25 -7.23 -2.69 3.31
N ARG A 26 -8.46 -3.00 2.89
CA ARG A 26 -9.67 -2.67 3.65
C ARG A 26 -10.24 -3.99 4.17
N THR A 27 -10.18 -4.16 5.47
CA THR A 27 -10.99 -5.16 6.17
C THR A 27 -11.80 -4.39 7.20
N THR A 28 -13.08 -4.71 7.34
CA THR A 28 -13.78 -4.46 8.60
C THR A 28 -13.17 -5.42 9.63
N CYS A 29 -11.95 -5.11 10.07
CA CYS A 29 -11.21 -5.94 10.99
C CYS A 29 -11.79 -5.69 12.38
N PRO A 30 -12.27 -6.72 13.08
CA PRO A 30 -12.82 -6.57 14.43
C PRO A 30 -11.78 -6.09 15.47
N TYR A 31 -10.49 -6.08 15.09
CA TYR A 31 -9.38 -5.65 15.94
C TYR A 31 -8.82 -4.27 15.58
N CYS A 32 -9.25 -3.66 14.47
CA CYS A 32 -8.79 -2.32 14.12
C CYS A 32 -9.36 -1.29 15.08
N THR A 33 -8.56 -0.29 15.40
CA THR A 33 -9.00 0.84 16.22
C THR A 33 -10.02 1.66 15.46
N LYS A 34 -10.88 2.38 16.20
CA LYS A 34 -11.93 3.20 15.60
C LYS A 34 -11.37 4.29 14.68
N ASP A 35 -10.19 4.82 15.02
CA ASP A 35 -9.47 5.81 14.21
C ASP A 35 -8.95 5.25 12.87
N GLU A 36 -8.55 3.98 12.81
CA GLU A 36 -8.13 3.33 11.55
C GLU A 36 -9.33 3.09 10.62
N ILE A 37 -10.50 2.82 11.20
CA ILE A 37 -11.75 2.62 10.45
C ILE A 37 -12.33 3.97 9.97
N ASP A 38 -12.39 4.96 10.85
CA ASP A 38 -12.97 6.29 10.55
C ASP A 38 -12.14 7.06 9.50
N ASN A 39 -10.83 6.81 9.42
CA ASN A 39 -9.98 7.38 8.37
C ASN A 39 -9.94 6.54 7.09
N GLY A 40 -10.60 5.37 7.04
CA GLY A 40 -10.50 4.43 5.92
C GLY A 40 -10.85 5.03 4.56
N ASP A 41 -11.85 5.93 4.51
CA ASP A 41 -12.22 6.61 3.26
C ASP A 41 -11.13 7.62 2.82
N LEU A 42 -10.47 8.31 3.76
CA LEU A 42 -9.34 9.20 3.45
C LEU A 42 -8.14 8.41 2.91
N TYR A 43 -7.86 7.23 3.46
CA TYR A 43 -6.83 6.33 2.94
C TYR A 43 -7.15 5.91 1.50
N GLN A 44 -8.39 5.51 1.22
CA GLN A 44 -8.79 5.10 -0.12
C GLN A 44 -8.71 6.26 -1.13
N ASP A 45 -9.09 7.48 -0.73
CA ASP A 45 -8.95 8.68 -1.57
C ASP A 45 -7.49 9.02 -1.89
N VAL A 46 -6.62 8.98 -0.87
CA VAL A 46 -5.18 9.24 -1.04
C VAL A 46 -4.55 8.18 -1.94
N LEU A 47 -4.78 6.90 -1.63
CA LEU A 47 -4.27 5.78 -2.41
C LEU A 47 -4.78 5.84 -3.86
N GLY A 48 -6.06 6.14 -4.06
CA GLY A 48 -6.63 6.26 -5.40
C GLY A 48 -6.02 7.40 -6.22
N LYS A 49 -5.72 8.55 -5.60
CA LYS A 49 -4.98 9.63 -6.24
C LYS A 49 -3.53 9.26 -6.55
N MET A 50 -2.87 8.49 -5.68
CA MET A 50 -1.46 8.10 -5.84
C MET A 50 -1.27 6.99 -6.88
N THR A 51 -2.17 6.01 -6.93
CA THR A 51 -2.03 4.81 -7.77
C THR A 51 -2.95 4.81 -8.99
N ASN A 52 -3.79 5.84 -9.14
CA ASN A 52 -4.85 5.92 -10.16
C ASN A 52 -5.78 4.69 -10.16
N ALA A 53 -6.06 4.13 -8.97
CA ALA A 53 -6.88 2.93 -8.81
C ALA A 53 -7.94 3.13 -7.73
N ALA A 54 -9.19 2.75 -7.99
CA ALA A 54 -10.30 2.96 -7.06
C ALA A 54 -10.40 1.88 -5.96
N THR A 55 -9.61 0.81 -6.04
CA THR A 55 -9.76 -0.39 -5.21
C THR A 55 -8.52 -0.68 -4.38
N VAL A 56 -8.76 -1.23 -3.20
CA VAL A 56 -7.75 -1.92 -2.38
C VAL A 56 -7.96 -3.44 -2.49
N PRO A 57 -6.94 -4.30 -2.24
CA PRO A 57 -5.62 -3.96 -1.73
C PRO A 57 -4.78 -3.17 -2.72
N ARG A 58 -3.91 -2.29 -2.21
CA ARG A 58 -2.80 -1.65 -2.95
C ARG A 58 -1.48 -2.10 -2.34
N VAL A 59 -0.58 -2.60 -3.18
CA VAL A 59 0.72 -3.15 -2.78
C VAL A 59 1.83 -2.24 -3.27
N PHE A 60 2.75 -1.93 -2.38
CA PHE A 60 3.94 -1.12 -2.65
C PHE A 60 5.20 -1.92 -2.36
N LEU A 61 6.19 -1.77 -3.24
CA LEU A 61 7.51 -2.37 -3.14
C LEU A 61 8.56 -1.27 -3.32
N ALA A 62 9.40 -1.06 -2.29
CA ALA A 62 10.43 -0.03 -2.25
C ALA A 62 9.92 1.36 -2.66
N GLY A 63 8.71 1.72 -2.21
CA GLY A 63 8.09 3.00 -2.53
C GLY A 63 7.24 3.05 -3.80
N GLU A 64 7.32 2.03 -4.67
CA GLU A 64 6.59 1.97 -5.94
C GLU A 64 5.31 1.13 -5.80
N CYS A 65 4.18 1.62 -6.29
CA CYS A 65 2.95 0.83 -6.37
C CYS A 65 3.08 -0.23 -7.46
N ILE A 66 2.95 -1.51 -7.08
CA ILE A 66 2.99 -2.65 -8.01
C ILE A 66 1.60 -3.15 -8.42
N GLY A 67 0.54 -2.58 -7.83
CA GLY A 67 -0.85 -2.89 -8.17
C GLY A 67 -1.67 -3.41 -6.99
N GLY A 68 -2.66 -4.26 -7.29
CA GLY A 68 -3.49 -4.96 -6.31
C GLY A 68 -3.12 -6.43 -6.13
N GLY A 69 -4.08 -7.21 -5.63
CA GLY A 69 -3.90 -8.65 -5.41
C GLY A 69 -3.59 -9.40 -6.71
N ASP A 70 -4.44 -9.25 -7.72
CA ASP A 70 -4.29 -9.91 -9.03
C ASP A 70 -2.99 -9.52 -9.72
N ASP A 71 -2.61 -8.23 -9.66
CA ASP A 71 -1.35 -7.74 -10.23
C ASP A 71 -0.14 -8.38 -9.53
N THR A 72 -0.19 -8.50 -8.20
CA THR A 72 0.88 -9.12 -7.40
C THR A 72 1.00 -10.61 -7.73
N GLU A 73 -0.12 -11.33 -7.84
CA GLU A 73 -0.15 -12.73 -8.23
C GLU A 73 0.41 -12.93 -9.65
N ALA A 74 0.08 -12.04 -10.59
CA ALA A 74 0.64 -12.07 -11.94
C ALA A 74 2.16 -11.82 -11.96
N LEU A 75 2.65 -10.89 -11.14
CA LEU A 75 4.09 -10.61 -10.99
C LEU A 75 4.84 -11.79 -10.37
N GLU A 76 4.22 -12.50 -9.41
CA GLU A 76 4.77 -13.73 -8.85
C GLU A 76 4.86 -14.82 -9.92
N LYS A 77 3.76 -15.11 -10.62
CA LYS A 77 3.69 -16.15 -11.67
C LYS A 77 4.67 -15.90 -12.81
N SER A 78 4.96 -14.65 -13.13
CA SER A 78 5.94 -14.27 -14.16
C SER A 78 7.40 -14.29 -13.66
N GLY A 79 7.62 -14.45 -12.36
CA GLY A 79 8.94 -14.35 -11.71
C GLY A 79 9.48 -12.91 -11.63
N GLU A 80 8.71 -11.91 -12.05
CA GLU A 80 9.11 -10.50 -11.99
C GLU A 80 9.14 -9.99 -10.55
N LEU A 81 8.21 -10.46 -9.69
CA LEU A 81 8.19 -10.09 -8.28
C LEU A 81 9.47 -10.52 -7.57
N GLU A 82 9.91 -11.77 -7.80
CA GLU A 82 11.15 -12.31 -7.23
C GLU A 82 12.39 -11.52 -7.69
N LYS A 83 12.46 -11.17 -8.98
CA LYS A 83 13.55 -10.32 -9.51
C LYS A 83 13.61 -8.96 -8.83
N ARG A 84 12.45 -8.32 -8.65
CA ARG A 84 12.37 -7.01 -7.97
C ARG A 84 12.80 -7.13 -6.50
N LEU A 85 12.34 -8.16 -5.80
CA LEU A 85 12.72 -8.42 -4.40
C LEU A 85 14.23 -8.69 -4.23
N LYS A 86 14.83 -9.46 -5.15
CA LYS A 86 16.29 -9.67 -5.16
C LYS A 86 17.06 -8.38 -5.46
N LYS A 87 16.56 -7.56 -6.40
CA LYS A 87 17.20 -6.30 -6.78
C LYS A 87 17.31 -5.31 -5.61
N ILE A 88 16.34 -5.33 -4.71
CA ILE A 88 16.32 -4.48 -3.51
C ILE A 88 16.89 -5.19 -2.27
N ASP A 89 17.49 -6.37 -2.44
CA ASP A 89 18.08 -7.16 -1.37
C ASP A 89 17.08 -7.55 -0.25
N ALA A 90 15.78 -7.66 -0.58
CA ALA A 90 14.75 -8.07 0.36
C ALA A 90 14.71 -9.59 0.58
N ILE A 91 15.20 -10.35 -0.40
CA ILE A 91 15.38 -11.80 -0.33
C ILE A 91 16.76 -12.16 -0.89
N GLN A 92 17.48 -13.02 -0.19
CA GLN A 92 18.76 -13.60 -0.61
C GLN A 92 18.54 -15.09 -0.85
N ASN A 93 19.12 -15.63 -1.94
CA ASN A 93 19.18 -17.08 -2.19
C ASN A 93 20.44 -17.66 -1.55
#